data_AF-A0AAE0B9E6-F1
#
_entry.id   AF-A0AAE0B9E6-F1
#
_cell.length_a   1.000
_cell.length_b   1.000
_cell.length_c   1.000
_cell.angle_alpha   90.00
_cell.angle_beta   90.00
_cell.angle_gamma   90.00
#
_symmetry.space_group_name_H-M   'P 1'
#
loop_
_entity.id
_entity.type
_entity.pdbx_description
1 polymer ?
#
loop_
_entity_poly.entity_id
_entity_poly.type
_entity_poly.pdbx_seq_one_letter_code
_entity_poly.pdbx_strand_id
1 'polypeptide(L)'
;MSWVAKECLSPPASNSGDIVREISYKLNGPFPNIPKGLVGIESRLKNIFELLEPKSDDIRVIGICGMGGIGKTTIAEIVLNNLRHSYEGSCFLANVRAVCGKNNGAVASQQKLLSEVLKDTSLTIPSILE
;
A
#
# COMPACT_ATOMS: atom_id res chain seq x y z
N MET A 1 21.56 -4.47 -11.65
CA MET A 1 20.93 -4.62 -10.32
C MET A 1 19.45 -4.30 -10.44
N SER A 2 18.55 -5.27 -10.19
CA SER A 2 17.10 -5.11 -10.37
C SER A 2 16.31 -5.66 -9.17
N TRP A 3 15.08 -5.19 -8.99
CA TRP A 3 14.09 -5.69 -8.02
C TRP A 3 12.74 -5.82 -8.74
N VAL A 4 11.82 -6.62 -8.20
CA VAL A 4 10.57 -6.99 -8.87
C VAL A 4 9.37 -6.67 -7.98
N ALA A 5 8.31 -6.13 -8.59
CA ALA A 5 6.97 -6.06 -8.02
C ALA A 5 6.14 -7.20 -8.61
N LYS A 6 5.43 -7.95 -7.76
CA LYS A 6 4.54 -9.03 -8.22
C LYS A 6 3.32 -9.13 -7.32
N GLU A 7 2.17 -9.40 -7.92
CA GLU A 7 0.95 -9.76 -7.21
C GLU A 7 1.12 -11.13 -6.52
N CYS A 8 0.78 -11.19 -5.23
CA CYS A 8 1.00 -12.36 -4.37
C CYS A 8 -0.29 -13.13 -4.07
N LEU A 9 -1.45 -12.46 -4.09
CA LEU A 9 -2.78 -13.08 -3.93
C LEU A 9 -3.79 -12.37 -4.83
N SER A 10 -4.61 -13.16 -5.52
CA SER A 10 -5.83 -12.74 -6.18
C SER A 10 -7.00 -13.60 -5.67
N PRO A 11 -7.94 -13.04 -4.87
CA PRO A 11 -9.17 -13.76 -4.52
C PRO A 11 -10.10 -13.89 -5.75
N PRO A 12 -11.10 -14.81 -5.71
CA PRO A 12 -12.08 -14.92 -6.79
C PRO A 12 -12.97 -13.67 -6.87
N ALA A 13 -13.13 -13.16 -8.08
CA ALA A 13 -13.83 -11.90 -8.37
C ALA A 13 -15.31 -11.92 -8.00
N SER A 14 -15.76 -10.91 -7.25
CA SER A 14 -17.16 -10.49 -7.23
C SER A 14 -17.32 -9.22 -8.06
N ASN A 15 -18.08 -9.32 -9.16
CA ASN A 15 -18.29 -8.23 -10.11
C ASN A 15 -19.21 -7.14 -9.53
N SER A 16 -18.61 -6.09 -8.97
CA SER A 16 -19.25 -4.78 -8.84
C SER A 16 -18.20 -3.71 -9.15
N GLY A 17 -18.20 -3.20 -10.37
CA GLY A 17 -17.29 -2.14 -10.79
C GLY A 17 -17.77 -0.78 -10.30
N ASP A 18 -17.01 -0.16 -9.38
CA ASP A 18 -17.24 1.22 -8.97
C ASP A 18 -16.70 2.20 -10.03
N ILE A 19 -17.62 2.74 -10.83
CA ILE A 19 -17.36 3.68 -11.92
C ILE A 19 -16.65 4.94 -11.40
N VAL A 20 -16.96 5.40 -10.18
CA VAL A 20 -16.34 6.59 -9.59
C VAL A 20 -14.85 6.34 -9.35
N ARG A 21 -14.49 5.15 -8.86
CA ARG A 21 -13.10 4.76 -8.62
C ARG A 21 -12.32 4.66 -9.93
N GLU A 22 -12.91 4.07 -10.97
CA GLU A 22 -12.27 3.94 -12.27
C GLU A 22 -12.07 5.31 -12.97
N ILE A 23 -13.09 6.17 -12.92
CA ILE A 23 -12.98 7.54 -13.45
C ILE A 23 -11.92 8.34 -12.67
N SER A 24 -11.89 8.23 -11.34
CA SER A 24 -10.91 8.93 -10.51
C SER A 24 -9.48 8.47 -10.78
N TYR A 25 -9.27 7.16 -11.01
CA TYR A 25 -7.97 6.61 -11.44
C TYR A 25 -7.55 7.13 -12.82
N LYS A 26 -8.46 7.17 -13.80
CA LYS A 26 -8.19 7.66 -15.16
C LYS A 26 -7.95 9.17 -15.22
N LEU A 27 -8.69 9.97 -14.43
CA LEU A 27 -8.57 11.42 -14.39
C LEU A 27 -7.33 11.89 -13.63
N ASN A 28 -7.02 11.25 -12.50
CA ASN A 28 -5.80 11.60 -11.75
C ASN A 28 -4.56 10.99 -12.40
N GLY A 29 -4.71 9.90 -13.17
CA GLY A 29 -3.64 9.25 -13.92
C GLY A 29 -2.46 8.80 -13.05
N PRO A 30 -1.57 7.96 -13.58
CA PRO A 30 -0.37 7.54 -12.86
C PRO A 30 0.72 8.59 -13.00
N PHE A 31 0.39 9.89 -12.92
CA PHE A 31 1.40 10.95 -12.87
C PHE A 31 1.78 11.10 -11.40
N PRO A 32 2.72 10.27 -10.91
CA PRO A 32 2.96 10.24 -9.50
C PRO A 32 3.60 11.59 -9.18
N ASN A 33 3.25 12.18 -8.05
CA ASN A 33 4.06 13.25 -7.50
C ASN A 33 5.39 12.62 -7.05
N ILE A 34 6.35 12.58 -7.98
CA ILE A 34 7.66 11.97 -7.78
C ILE A 34 8.57 13.04 -7.17
N PRO A 35 9.14 12.79 -5.99
CA PRO A 35 10.16 13.68 -5.43
C PRO A 35 11.30 13.90 -6.44
N LYS A 36 11.71 15.16 -6.61
CA LYS A 36 12.81 15.52 -7.52
C LYS A 36 14.10 14.78 -7.13
N GLY A 37 14.91 14.39 -8.12
CA GLY A 37 16.21 13.74 -7.91
C GLY A 37 16.21 12.20 -7.93
N LEU A 38 15.07 11.57 -8.21
CA LEU A 38 14.92 10.12 -8.25
C LEU A 38 14.99 9.59 -9.70
N VAL A 39 16.21 9.36 -10.20
CA VAL A 39 16.45 8.88 -11.58
C VAL A 39 15.97 7.43 -11.75
N GLY A 40 15.19 7.17 -12.81
CA GLY A 40 14.74 5.81 -13.17
C GLY A 40 13.64 5.22 -12.27
N ILE A 41 13.04 6.04 -11.40
CA ILE A 41 11.92 5.62 -10.54
C ILE A 41 10.58 5.67 -11.30
N GLU A 42 10.44 6.57 -12.27
CA GLU A 42 9.24 6.73 -13.11
C GLU A 42 8.77 5.41 -13.74
N SER A 43 9.66 4.68 -14.42
CA SER A 43 9.31 3.41 -15.08
C SER A 43 8.90 2.32 -14.09
N ARG A 44 9.51 2.31 -12.90
CA ARG A 44 9.20 1.36 -11.83
C ARG A 44 7.85 1.66 -11.18
N LEU A 45 7.55 2.94 -10.98
CA LEU A 45 6.24 3.38 -10.50
C LEU A 45 5.17 3.03 -11.52
N LYS A 46 5.39 3.29 -12.80
CA LYS A 46 4.46 2.94 -13.87
C LYS A 46 4.08 1.46 -13.81
N ASN A 47 5.07 0.56 -13.68
CA ASN A 47 4.82 -0.88 -13.55
C ASN A 47 3.94 -1.22 -12.32
N ILE A 48 4.21 -0.61 -11.15
CA ILE A 48 3.39 -0.83 -9.97
C ILE A 48 1.96 -0.30 -10.16
N PHE A 49 1.80 0.88 -10.76
CA PHE A 49 0.47 1.43 -11.05
C PHE A 49 -0.32 0.56 -12.01
N GLU A 50 0.32 -0.04 -13.03
CA GLU A 50 -0.32 -1.03 -13.92
C GLU A 50 -0.79 -2.27 -13.15
N LEU A 51 -0.02 -2.75 -12.16
CA LEU A 51 -0.46 -3.84 -11.25
C LEU A 51 -1.58 -3.40 -10.30
N LEU A 52 -1.68 -2.11 -10.00
CA LEU A 52 -2.70 -1.51 -9.16
C LEU A 52 -3.90 -0.98 -9.96
N GLU A 53 -3.95 -1.19 -11.27
CA GLU A 53 -5.10 -0.77 -12.07
C GLU A 53 -6.37 -1.51 -11.60
N PRO A 54 -7.45 -0.79 -11.29
CA PRO A 54 -8.69 -1.41 -10.82
C PRO A 54 -9.33 -2.23 -11.94
N LYS A 55 -9.15 -3.56 -11.89
CA LYS A 55 -9.83 -4.52 -12.78
C LYS A 55 -11.14 -5.06 -12.20
N SER A 56 -11.25 -5.06 -10.88
CA SER A 56 -12.37 -5.57 -10.07
C SER A 56 -12.29 -4.98 -8.65
N ASP A 57 -13.30 -5.23 -7.81
CA ASP A 57 -13.33 -4.80 -6.40
C ASP A 57 -12.56 -5.74 -5.45
N ASP A 58 -11.57 -6.44 -5.99
CA ASP A 58 -10.81 -7.47 -5.29
C ASP A 58 -9.66 -6.91 -4.44
N ILE A 59 -9.32 -7.64 -3.37
CA ILE A 59 -8.15 -7.37 -2.55
C ILE A 59 -6.89 -7.72 -3.35
N ARG A 60 -6.00 -6.74 -3.55
CA ARG A 60 -4.69 -6.95 -4.18
C ARG A 60 -3.55 -6.84 -3.18
N VAL A 61 -2.66 -7.84 -3.19
CA VAL A 61 -1.43 -7.85 -2.41
C VAL A 61 -0.25 -7.82 -3.36
N ILE A 62 0.56 -6.75 -3.32
CA ILE A 62 1.76 -6.63 -4.16
C ILE A 62 3.01 -6.75 -3.29
N GLY A 63 3.83 -7.76 -3.59
CA GLY A 63 5.15 -7.94 -3.00
C GLY A 63 6.22 -7.20 -3.80
N ILE A 64 7.06 -6.43 -3.10
CA ILE A 64 8.24 -5.75 -3.66
C ILE A 64 9.50 -6.38 -3.06
N CYS A 65 10.28 -7.11 -3.87
CA CYS A 65 11.44 -7.88 -3.40
C CYS A 65 12.70 -7.63 -4.25
N GLY A 66 13.88 -7.73 -3.62
CA GLY A 66 15.18 -7.53 -4.26
C GLY A 66 16.26 -7.07 -3.28
N MET A 67 17.44 -6.75 -3.81
CA MET A 67 18.64 -6.37 -3.05
C MET A 67 18.40 -5.21 -2.08
N GLY A 68 19.11 -5.18 -0.95
CA GLY A 68 19.09 -4.07 0.01
C GLY A 68 19.54 -2.75 -0.60
N GLY A 69 19.11 -1.61 -0.04
CA GLY A 69 19.57 -0.27 -0.44
C GLY A 69 19.01 0.30 -1.75
N ILE A 70 18.30 -0.48 -2.57
CA ILE A 70 17.82 -0.04 -3.90
C ILE A 70 16.57 0.86 -3.89
N GLY A 71 16.06 1.23 -2.72
CA GLY A 71 14.89 2.13 -2.58
C GLY A 71 13.51 1.47 -2.65
N LYS A 72 13.40 0.15 -2.38
CA LYS A 72 12.10 -0.58 -2.37
C LYS A 72 11.05 0.07 -1.47
N THR A 73 11.42 0.36 -0.23
CA THR A 73 10.53 1.00 0.76
C THR A 73 10.14 2.40 0.32
N THR A 74 11.08 3.16 -0.25
CA THR A 74 10.83 4.50 -0.80
C THR A 74 9.77 4.46 -1.90
N ILE A 75 9.82 3.47 -2.78
CA ILE A 75 8.82 3.32 -3.84
C ILE A 75 7.45 2.95 -3.29
N ALA A 76 7.38 2.04 -2.29
CA ALA A 76 6.12 1.73 -1.62
C ALA A 76 5.49 2.97 -0.95
N GLU A 77 6.30 3.82 -0.33
CA GLU A 77 5.86 5.07 0.28
C GLU A 77 5.36 6.08 -0.76
N ILE A 78 6.07 6.24 -1.88
CA ILE A 78 5.62 7.11 -2.98
C ILE A 78 4.27 6.62 -3.53
N VAL A 79 4.12 5.32 -3.78
CA VAL A 79 2.86 4.74 -4.27
C VAL A 79 1.71 5.02 -3.29
N LEU A 80 1.92 4.79 -1.99
CA LEU A 80 0.91 5.09 -0.98
C LEU A 80 0.52 6.58 -0.99
N ASN A 81 1.50 7.49 -1.01
CA ASN A 81 1.25 8.93 -1.01
C ASN A 81 0.44 9.41 -2.22
N ASN A 82 0.62 8.76 -3.37
CA ASN A 82 -0.14 9.06 -4.58
C ASN A 82 -1.57 8.50 -4.53
N LEU A 83 -1.77 7.34 -3.91
CA LEU A 83 -3.06 6.65 -3.90
C LEU A 83 -3.93 6.95 -2.69
N ARG A 84 -3.36 7.42 -1.58
CA ARG A 84 -4.08 7.57 -0.29
C ARG A 84 -5.37 8.38 -0.37
N HIS A 85 -5.47 9.32 -1.31
CA HIS A 85 -6.64 10.17 -1.49
C HIS A 85 -7.75 9.53 -2.34
N SER A 86 -7.43 8.45 -3.05
CA SER A 86 -8.38 7.69 -3.87
C SER A 86 -9.10 6.59 -3.09
N TYR A 87 -8.74 6.38 -1.82
CA TYR A 87 -9.33 5.38 -0.94
C TYR A 87 -9.92 6.03 0.31
N GLU A 88 -10.92 5.38 0.90
CA GLU A 88 -11.57 5.85 2.14
C GLU A 88 -10.59 5.89 3.32
N GLY A 89 -9.63 4.96 3.34
CA GLY A 89 -8.59 4.83 4.35
C GLY A 89 -7.25 4.40 3.77
N SER A 90 -6.16 4.75 4.45
CA SER A 90 -4.79 4.38 4.05
C SER A 90 -3.86 4.35 5.25
N CYS A 91 -2.91 3.42 5.29
CA CYS A 91 -1.94 3.32 6.39
C CYS A 91 -0.54 2.94 5.88
N PHE A 92 0.51 3.54 6.47
CA PHE A 92 1.90 3.10 6.27
C PHE A 92 2.48 2.46 7.52
N LEU A 93 2.75 1.15 7.44
CA LEU A 93 3.41 0.39 8.49
C LEU A 93 4.90 0.18 8.16
N ALA A 94 5.75 1.07 8.65
CA ALA A 94 7.19 0.95 8.51
C ALA A 94 7.77 -0.06 9.52
N ASN A 95 8.83 -0.78 9.12
CA ASN A 95 9.64 -1.62 10.02
C ASN A 95 8.84 -2.64 10.85
N VAL A 96 7.75 -3.18 10.30
CA VAL A 96 6.83 -4.10 11.00
C VAL A 96 7.56 -5.22 11.75
N ARG A 97 8.56 -5.85 11.15
CA ARG A 97 9.36 -6.88 11.82
C ARG A 97 10.00 -6.40 13.13
N ALA A 98 10.56 -5.20 13.12
CA ALA A 98 11.21 -4.62 14.30
C ALA A 98 10.18 -4.15 15.34
N VAL A 99 9.02 -3.66 14.89
CA VAL A 99 7.92 -3.25 15.79
C VAL A 99 7.32 -4.49 16.46
N CYS A 100 6.92 -5.50 15.70
CA CYS A 100 6.33 -6.73 16.22
C CYS A 100 7.29 -7.55 17.10
N GLY A 101 8.60 -7.38 16.97
CA GLY A 101 9.58 -8.00 17.86
C GLY A 101 9.63 -7.42 19.27
N LYS A 102 8.91 -6.33 19.57
CA LYS A 102 8.80 -5.72 20.90
C LYS A 102 7.55 -6.23 21.63
N ASN A 103 7.54 -6.14 22.96
CA ASN A 103 6.34 -6.40 23.77
C ASN A 103 5.16 -5.56 23.26
N ASN A 104 4.03 -6.22 22.99
CA ASN A 104 2.80 -5.62 22.42
C ASN A 104 2.96 -4.98 21.03
N GLY A 105 4.07 -5.21 20.33
CA GLY A 105 4.35 -4.59 19.03
C GLY A 105 3.38 -4.98 17.92
N ALA A 106 2.91 -6.23 17.93
CA ALA A 106 1.89 -6.70 16.99
C ALA A 106 0.55 -5.97 17.22
N VAL A 107 0.11 -5.87 18.49
CA VAL A 107 -1.10 -5.15 18.87
C VAL A 107 -0.99 -3.66 18.50
N ALA A 108 0.16 -3.05 18.75
CA ALA A 108 0.41 -1.65 18.36
C ALA A 108 0.34 -1.45 16.84
N SER A 109 0.84 -2.40 16.04
CA SER A 109 0.76 -2.33 14.58
C SER A 109 -0.67 -2.48 14.08
N GLN A 110 -1.45 -3.39 14.68
CA GLN A 110 -2.87 -3.57 14.36
C GLN A 110 -3.69 -2.34 14.74
N GLN A 111 -3.47 -1.77 15.93
CA GLN A 111 -4.16 -0.55 16.38
C GLN A 111 -3.88 0.61 15.43
N LYS A 112 -2.61 0.80 15.03
CA LYS A 112 -2.24 1.83 14.05
C LYS A 112 -2.93 1.62 12.70
N LEU A 113 -2.95 0.38 12.20
CA LEU A 113 -3.60 0.06 10.94
C LEU A 113 -5.09 0.41 10.96
N LEU A 114 -5.79 -0.06 11.99
CA LEU A 114 -7.24 0.15 12.11
C LEU A 114 -7.56 1.64 12.29
N SER A 115 -6.83 2.37 13.13
CA SER A 115 -7.12 3.78 13.37
C SER A 115 -6.87 4.66 12.15
N GLU A 116 -5.81 4.40 11.37
CA GLU A 116 -5.53 5.17 10.15
C GLU A 116 -6.47 4.82 8.99
N VAL A 117 -6.85 3.54 8.84
CA VAL A 117 -7.77 3.12 7.76
C VAL A 117 -9.21 3.51 8.07
N LEU A 118 -9.68 3.30 9.29
CA LEU A 118 -11.06 3.64 9.68
C LEU A 118 -11.23 5.11 10.06
N LYS A 119 -10.13 5.86 10.20
CA LYS A 119 -10.10 7.24 10.70
C LYS A 119 -10.77 7.38 12.08
N ASP A 120 -10.69 6.32 12.89
CA ASP A 120 -11.28 6.24 14.22
C ASP A 120 -10.18 6.01 15.27
N THR A 121 -10.03 6.99 16.17
CA THR A 121 -9.02 6.98 17.23
C THR A 121 -9.50 6.29 18.51
N SER A 122 -10.78 5.88 18.59
CA SER A 122 -11.36 5.23 19.77
C SER A 122 -11.12 3.71 19.81
N LEU A 123 -10.55 3.15 18.75
CA LEU A 123 -10.33 1.71 18.60
C LEU A 123 -9.26 1.20 19.58
N THR A 124 -9.71 0.52 20.62
CA THR A 124 -8.86 -0.21 21.56
C THR A 124 -8.91 -1.69 21.20
N ILE A 125 -7.81 -2.24 20.69
CA ILE A 125 -7.70 -3.69 20.51
C ILE A 125 -7.34 -4.29 21.87
N PRO A 126 -8.22 -5.12 22.49
CA PRO A 126 -7.87 -5.81 23.71
C PRO A 126 -6.71 -6.77 23.42
N SER A 127 -5.62 -6.65 24.18
CA SER A 127 -4.55 -7.65 24.13
C SER A 127 -5.14 -8.98 24.58
N ILE A 128 -5.17 -9.98 23.69
CA ILE A 128 -5.41 -11.34 24.12
C ILE A 128 -4.18 -11.74 24.93
N LEU A 129 -4.31 -11.64 26.26
CA LEU A 129 -3.41 -12.28 27.20
C LEU A 129 -3.67 -13.78 27.07
N GLU A 130 -2.83 -14.49 26.32
CA GLU A 130 -2.55 -15.89 26.60
C GLU A 130 -1.37 -15.99 27.58
#